data_AF-A0A964XWN0-F1
#
_entry.id   AF-A0A964XWN0-F1
#
_cell.length_a   1.000
_cell.length_b   1.000
_cell.length_c   1.000
_cell.angle_alpha   90.00
_cell.angle_beta   90.00
_cell.angle_gamma   90.00
#
_symmetry.space_group_name_H-M   'P 1'
#
loop_
_entity.id
_entity.type
_entity.pdbx_description
1 polymer ?
#
loop_
_entity_poly.entity_id
_entity_poly.type
_entity_poly.pdbx_seq_one_letter_code
_entity_poly.pdbx_strand_id
1 'polypeptide(L)'
;MLDCKKALDEAEGDYNKALDIIRVKGLKGITKREGRLTSNGAVVAKVEGNLGVMLELNCETDFVAKGERFVALADELLAHLQNAQSDSLEAFLASTMSNGNTVQATVDEANATMGEKIEVRRIAVIKDSPVGIYLHRTSPDLPPQVGVLVELVKDAAEVGKDIAQHIAAFAPQFVNREDVPADLIENERRIAEETAREEGKPEAA
;
A
#
# COMPACT_ATOMS: atom_id res chain seq x y z
N MET A 1 -4.66 16.52 24.77
CA MET A 1 -5.22 17.50 25.73
C MET A 1 -4.38 18.77 25.85
N LEU A 2 -3.06 18.68 26.09
CA LEU A 2 -2.23 19.88 26.28
C LEU A 2 -2.12 20.76 25.03
N ASP A 3 -2.08 20.14 23.83
CA ASP A 3 -1.99 20.90 22.57
C ASP A 3 -3.27 21.68 22.26
N CYS A 4 -4.45 21.11 22.52
CA CYS A 4 -5.73 21.83 22.38
C CYS A 4 -5.80 23.00 23.36
N LYS A 5 -5.36 22.80 24.60
CA LYS A 5 -5.30 23.89 25.60
C LYS A 5 -4.36 25.01 25.15
N LYS A 6 -3.14 24.67 24.72
CA LYS A 6 -2.16 25.65 24.21
C LYS A 6 -2.70 26.41 23.00
N ALA A 7 -3.35 25.71 22.07
CA ALA A 7 -3.95 26.35 20.90
C ALA A 7 -5.08 27.33 21.30
N LEU A 8 -5.92 26.98 22.27
CA LEU A 8 -6.94 27.88 22.81
C LEU A 8 -6.34 29.07 23.57
N ASP A 9 -5.29 28.84 24.36
CA ASP A 9 -4.57 29.90 25.07
C ASP A 9 -3.92 30.88 24.07
N GLU A 10 -3.23 30.37 23.03
CA GLU A 10 -2.62 31.15 21.94
C GLU A 10 -3.67 31.86 21.05
N ALA A 11 -4.88 31.29 20.95
CA ALA A 11 -6.00 31.87 20.25
C ALA A 11 -6.83 32.83 21.11
N GLU A 12 -6.47 33.05 22.38
CA GLU A 12 -7.22 33.87 23.33
C GLU A 12 -8.69 33.43 23.46
N GLY A 13 -8.93 32.12 23.36
CA GLY A 13 -10.27 31.52 23.43
C GLY A 13 -11.05 31.49 22.10
N ASP A 14 -10.50 32.03 21.01
CA ASP A 14 -11.12 31.91 19.68
C ASP A 14 -10.99 30.47 19.17
N TYR A 15 -12.13 29.80 19.03
CA TYR A 15 -12.21 28.41 18.60
C TYR A 15 -11.66 28.18 17.19
N ASN A 16 -12.01 29.03 16.23
CA ASN A 16 -11.60 28.85 14.84
C ASN A 16 -10.10 29.09 14.69
N LYS A 17 -9.59 30.13 15.35
CA LYS A 17 -8.14 30.41 15.37
C LYS A 17 -7.37 29.30 16.08
N ALA A 18 -7.90 28.72 17.17
CA ALA A 18 -7.30 27.58 17.83
C ALA A 18 -7.25 26.33 16.93
N LEU A 19 -8.29 26.13 16.12
CA LEU A 19 -8.33 25.04 15.13
C LEU A 19 -7.24 25.22 14.06
N ASP A 20 -7.04 26.43 13.57
CA ASP A 20 -5.97 26.73 12.61
C ASP A 20 -4.58 26.51 13.22
N ILE A 21 -4.36 26.99 14.44
CA ILE A 21 -3.09 26.81 15.17
C ILE A 21 -2.77 25.33 15.35
N ILE A 22 -3.75 24.52 15.80
CA ILE A 22 -3.51 23.10 16.05
C ILE A 22 -3.27 22.33 14.75
N ARG A 23 -3.95 22.69 13.66
CA ARG A 23 -3.75 22.09 12.33
C ARG A 23 -2.35 22.39 11.80
N VAL A 24 -1.92 23.65 11.84
CA VAL A 24 -0.56 24.06 11.44
C VAL A 24 0.49 23.33 12.26
N LYS A 25 0.27 23.18 13.57
CA LYS A 25 1.19 22.46 14.46
C LYS A 25 1.25 20.96 14.15
N GLY A 26 0.11 20.34 13.86
CA GLY A 26 0.01 18.95 13.45
C GLY A 26 0.81 18.67 12.18
N LEU A 27 0.62 19.50 11.15
CA LEU A 27 1.35 19.42 9.87
C LEU A 27 2.86 19.59 10.07
N LYS A 28 3.31 20.56 10.88
CA LYS A 28 4.73 20.71 11.25
C LYS A 28 5.30 19.49 11.98
N GLY A 29 4.46 18.66 12.59
CA GLY A 29 4.88 17.43 13.26
C GLY A 29 5.18 16.30 12.28
N ILE A 30 4.69 16.33 11.04
CA ILE A 30 4.83 15.24 10.07
C ILE A 30 6.28 15.04 9.66
N THR A 31 7.00 16.13 9.38
CA THR A 31 8.42 16.07 9.02
C THR A 31 9.29 15.43 10.10
N LYS A 32 8.88 15.52 11.38
CA LYS A 32 9.56 14.84 12.50
C LYS A 32 9.31 13.32 12.53
N ARG A 33 8.34 12.83 11.74
CA ARG A 33 7.92 11.43 11.66
C ARG A 33 8.41 10.73 10.40
N GLU A 34 8.96 11.44 9.39
CA GLU A 34 9.37 10.85 8.11
C GLU A 34 10.28 9.63 8.24
N GLY A 35 11.23 9.67 9.20
CA GLY A 35 12.16 8.58 9.47
C GLY A 35 11.59 7.40 10.28
N ARG A 36 10.30 7.42 10.65
CA ARG A 36 9.66 6.32 11.39
C ARG A 36 9.29 5.18 10.45
N LEU A 37 9.37 3.96 10.98
CA LEU A 37 9.03 2.75 10.25
C LEU A 37 7.52 2.52 10.25
N THR A 38 6.98 2.21 9.09
CA THR A 38 5.55 1.96 8.80
C THR A 38 5.34 0.48 8.46
N SER A 39 5.51 -0.39 9.46
CA SER A 39 5.45 -1.85 9.27
C SER A 39 4.03 -2.44 9.30
N ASN A 40 3.01 -1.62 9.55
CA ASN A 40 1.60 -2.01 9.54
C ASN A 40 0.86 -1.26 8.42
N GLY A 41 -0.44 -1.54 8.25
CA GLY A 41 -1.25 -0.90 7.23
C GLY A 41 -2.37 -1.77 6.69
N ALA A 42 -2.89 -1.35 5.55
CA ALA A 42 -3.92 -2.04 4.79
C ALA A 42 -3.57 -2.07 3.30
N VAL A 43 -3.86 -3.18 2.65
CA VAL A 43 -3.97 -3.31 1.20
C VAL A 43 -5.46 -3.29 0.86
N VAL A 44 -5.86 -2.32 0.06
CA VAL A 44 -7.23 -2.17 -0.43
C VAL A 44 -7.23 -2.27 -1.94
N ALA A 45 -8.25 -2.91 -2.50
CA ALA A 45 -8.33 -3.14 -3.93
C ALA A 45 -9.78 -3.30 -4.38
N LYS A 46 -10.04 -2.94 -5.64
CA LYS A 46 -11.35 -3.05 -6.26
C LYS A 46 -11.21 -3.40 -7.73
N VAL A 47 -12.10 -4.28 -8.19
CA VAL A 47 -12.26 -4.62 -9.60
C VAL A 47 -13.66 -4.22 -10.04
N GLU A 48 -13.77 -3.45 -11.12
CA GLU A 48 -15.04 -3.03 -11.72
C GLU A 48 -14.94 -3.17 -13.25
N GLY A 49 -15.66 -4.13 -13.80
CA GLY A 49 -15.49 -4.53 -15.21
C GLY A 49 -14.06 -4.94 -15.50
N ASN A 50 -13.44 -4.28 -16.47
CA ASN A 50 -12.07 -4.54 -16.91
C ASN A 50 -11.03 -3.61 -16.27
N LEU A 51 -11.36 -3.00 -15.13
CA LEU A 51 -10.46 -2.14 -14.36
C LEU A 51 -10.22 -2.76 -12.99
N GLY A 52 -8.96 -3.07 -12.69
CA GLY A 52 -8.51 -3.47 -11.35
C GLY A 52 -7.59 -2.40 -10.77
N VAL A 53 -7.88 -1.92 -9.57
CA VAL A 53 -7.05 -0.98 -8.83
C VAL A 53 -6.70 -1.52 -7.45
N MET A 54 -5.49 -1.25 -6.99
CA MET A 54 -4.99 -1.65 -5.68
C MET A 54 -4.07 -0.57 -5.11
N LEU A 55 -4.13 -0.39 -3.79
CA LEU A 55 -3.35 0.57 -3.04
C LEU A 55 -2.88 -0.05 -1.72
N GLU A 56 -1.60 0.14 -1.39
CA GLU A 56 -1.03 -0.17 -0.07
C GLU A 56 -0.86 1.13 0.73
N LEU A 57 -1.61 1.25 1.83
CA LEU A 57 -1.51 2.34 2.79
C LEU A 57 -0.85 1.81 4.05
N ASN A 58 0.28 2.38 4.46
CA ASN A 58 1.03 1.93 5.63
C ASN A 58 0.89 2.90 6.80
N CYS A 59 1.03 2.36 8.02
CA CYS A 59 1.11 3.10 9.28
C CYS A 59 2.09 2.44 10.25
N GLU A 60 2.37 3.10 11.38
CA GLU A 60 3.33 2.58 12.38
C GLU A 60 2.74 1.36 13.12
N THR A 61 1.50 1.47 13.61
CA THR A 61 0.90 0.45 14.48
C THR A 61 -0.32 -0.25 13.88
N ASP A 62 -0.61 -1.44 14.38
CA ASP A 62 -1.80 -2.21 14.04
C ASP A 62 -3.09 -1.59 14.61
N PHE A 63 -2.99 -0.87 15.74
CA PHE A 63 -4.08 -0.11 16.33
C PHE A 63 -4.64 0.95 15.39
N VAL A 64 -3.76 1.69 14.70
CA VAL A 64 -4.17 2.65 13.67
C VAL A 64 -4.69 1.91 12.44
N ALA A 65 -4.00 0.85 11.97
CA ALA A 65 -4.38 0.11 10.78
C ALA A 65 -5.83 -0.42 10.82
N LYS A 66 -6.29 -0.91 11.98
CA LYS A 66 -7.65 -1.43 12.18
C LYS A 66 -8.68 -0.38 12.61
N GLY A 67 -8.26 0.87 12.78
CA GLY A 67 -9.14 1.96 13.19
C GLY A 67 -10.03 2.44 12.05
N GLU A 68 -11.29 2.77 12.36
CA GLU A 68 -12.30 3.19 11.38
C GLU A 68 -11.83 4.35 10.49
N ARG A 69 -11.11 5.32 11.05
CA ARG A 69 -10.61 6.48 10.30
C ARG A 69 -9.52 6.10 9.28
N PHE A 70 -8.69 5.11 9.59
CA PHE A 70 -7.64 4.66 8.68
C PHE A 70 -8.23 3.84 7.54
N VAL A 71 -9.17 2.95 7.85
CA VAL A 71 -9.90 2.17 6.85
C VAL A 71 -10.68 3.09 5.91
N ALA A 72 -11.39 4.08 6.45
CA ALA A 72 -12.11 5.08 5.65
C ALA A 72 -11.18 5.88 4.73
N LEU A 73 -10.00 6.28 5.21
CA LEU A 73 -9.00 6.93 4.37
C LEU A 73 -8.52 6.02 3.23
N ALA A 74 -8.21 4.76 3.52
CA ALA A 74 -7.79 3.80 2.49
C ALA A 74 -8.87 3.62 1.41
N ASP A 75 -10.14 3.51 1.82
CA ASP A 75 -11.28 3.40 0.91
C ASP A 75 -11.48 4.68 0.06
N GLU A 76 -11.34 5.87 0.66
CA GLU A 76 -11.42 7.15 -0.04
C GLU A 76 -10.31 7.28 -1.11
N LEU A 77 -9.08 6.93 -0.74
CA LEU A 77 -7.94 6.94 -1.65
C LEU A 77 -8.11 5.93 -2.78
N LEU A 78 -8.62 4.72 -2.48
CA LEU A 78 -8.89 3.71 -3.49
C LEU A 78 -9.97 4.17 -4.48
N ALA A 79 -11.06 4.78 -3.99
CA ALA A 79 -12.10 5.34 -4.83
C ALA A 79 -11.56 6.44 -5.74
N HIS A 80 -10.66 7.29 -5.24
CA HIS A 80 -9.97 8.27 -6.05
C HIS A 80 -9.05 7.64 -7.10
N LEU A 81 -8.26 6.62 -6.73
CA LEU A 81 -7.40 5.88 -7.65
C LEU A 81 -8.22 5.22 -8.78
N GLN A 82 -9.40 4.70 -8.46
CA GLN A 82 -10.30 4.12 -9.46
C GLN A 82 -10.72 5.14 -10.53
N ASN A 83 -10.96 6.39 -10.13
CA ASN A 83 -11.34 7.46 -11.05
C ASN A 83 -10.13 8.02 -11.81
N ALA A 84 -9.02 8.25 -11.12
CA ALA A 84 -7.81 8.83 -11.69
C ALA A 84 -7.07 7.85 -12.61
N GLN A 85 -7.12 6.55 -12.28
CA GLN A 85 -6.43 5.47 -12.98
C GLN A 85 -4.93 5.73 -13.18
N SER A 86 -4.30 6.38 -12.21
CA SER A 86 -2.88 6.73 -12.23
C SER A 86 -2.02 5.47 -12.19
N ASP A 87 -1.04 5.39 -13.09
CA ASP A 87 -0.04 4.31 -13.18
C ASP A 87 1.26 4.63 -12.44
N SER A 88 1.45 5.89 -12.01
CA SER A 88 2.56 6.37 -11.19
C SER A 88 2.09 6.78 -9.81
N LEU A 89 2.85 6.38 -8.78
CA LEU A 89 2.62 6.82 -7.40
C LEU A 89 2.76 8.34 -7.27
N GLU A 90 3.79 8.92 -7.89
CA GLU A 90 4.04 10.36 -7.86
C GLU A 90 2.87 11.15 -8.48
N ALA A 91 2.38 10.71 -9.65
CA ALA A 91 1.23 11.30 -10.31
C ALA A 91 -0.05 11.16 -9.46
N PHE A 92 -0.23 10.01 -8.82
CA PHE A 92 -1.35 9.78 -7.91
C PHE A 92 -1.30 10.69 -6.68
N LEU A 93 -0.16 10.78 -5.99
CA LEU A 93 0.03 11.64 -4.82
C LEU A 93 -0.21 13.12 -5.13
N ALA A 94 0.16 13.57 -6.33
CA ALA A 94 -0.06 14.94 -6.79
C ALA A 94 -1.49 15.22 -7.28
N SER A 95 -2.29 14.20 -7.55
CA SER A 95 -3.64 14.36 -8.10
C SER A 95 -4.61 14.94 -7.08
N THR A 96 -5.56 15.76 -7.56
CA THR A 96 -6.58 16.42 -6.73
C THR A 96 -7.81 15.54 -6.57
N MET A 97 -8.21 15.30 -5.33
CA MET A 97 -9.40 14.56 -4.94
C MET A 97 -10.65 15.44 -5.03
N SER A 98 -11.83 14.82 -4.96
CA SER A 98 -13.13 15.52 -5.00
C SER A 98 -13.33 16.53 -3.86
N ASN A 99 -12.61 16.35 -2.75
CA ASN A 99 -12.60 17.26 -1.60
C ASN A 99 -11.77 18.55 -1.84
N GLY A 100 -11.08 18.66 -2.98
CA GLY A 100 -10.26 19.81 -3.38
C GLY A 100 -8.80 19.74 -2.94
N ASN A 101 -8.42 18.78 -2.09
CA ASN A 101 -7.04 18.55 -1.67
C ASN A 101 -6.33 17.58 -2.62
N THR A 102 -5.00 17.63 -2.64
CA THR A 102 -4.22 16.54 -3.26
C THR A 102 -4.26 15.29 -2.39
N VAL A 103 -4.01 14.12 -2.99
CA VAL A 103 -3.86 12.87 -2.25
C VAL A 103 -2.81 13.02 -1.14
N GLN A 104 -1.66 13.62 -1.43
CA GLN A 104 -0.62 13.86 -0.43
C GLN A 104 -1.13 14.72 0.73
N ALA A 105 -1.84 15.82 0.44
CA ALA A 105 -2.37 16.69 1.49
C ALA A 105 -3.40 15.96 2.38
N THR A 106 -4.26 15.12 1.79
CA THR A 106 -5.21 14.30 2.53
C THR A 106 -4.49 13.30 3.45
N VAL A 107 -3.42 12.66 2.97
CA VAL A 107 -2.59 11.75 3.78
C VAL A 107 -1.87 12.51 4.90
N ASP A 108 -1.36 13.71 4.63
CA ASP A 108 -0.70 14.55 5.63
C ASP A 108 -1.67 14.99 6.74
N GLU A 109 -2.91 15.33 6.39
CA GLU A 109 -3.95 15.63 7.38
C GLU A 109 -4.27 14.42 8.27
N ALA A 110 -4.29 13.22 7.68
CA ALA A 110 -4.45 11.99 8.44
C ALA A 110 -3.27 11.72 9.38
N ASN A 111 -2.02 11.93 8.94
CA ASN A 111 -0.83 11.88 9.77
C ASN A 111 -0.95 12.81 10.99
N ALA A 112 -1.34 14.06 10.76
CA ALA A 112 -1.51 15.07 11.80
C ALA A 112 -2.60 14.67 12.81
N THR A 113 -3.70 14.10 12.33
CA THR A 113 -4.87 13.74 13.13
C THR A 113 -4.68 12.45 13.92
N MET A 114 -4.09 11.42 13.30
CA MET A 114 -3.87 10.11 13.93
C MET A 114 -2.56 10.06 14.73
N GLY A 115 -1.63 10.99 14.46
CA GLY A 115 -0.40 11.15 15.24
C GLY A 115 0.72 10.15 14.89
N GLU A 116 0.52 9.32 13.87
CA GLU A 116 1.48 8.36 13.32
C GLU A 116 1.92 8.76 11.91
N LYS A 117 3.07 8.23 11.48
CA LYS A 117 3.45 8.22 10.08
C LYS A 117 2.46 7.35 9.31
N ILE A 118 1.84 7.91 8.28
CA ILE A 118 0.95 7.24 7.32
C ILE A 118 1.45 7.59 5.93
N GLU A 119 1.58 6.60 5.06
CA GLU A 119 2.04 6.84 3.69
C GLU A 119 1.40 5.86 2.70
N VAL A 120 1.12 6.33 1.49
CA VAL A 120 0.80 5.45 0.37
C VAL A 120 2.11 4.91 -0.16
N ARG A 121 2.35 3.61 0.02
CA ARG A 121 3.62 2.99 -0.35
C ARG A 121 3.69 2.64 -1.82
N ARG A 122 2.59 2.13 -2.37
CA ARG A 122 2.48 1.75 -3.79
C ARG A 122 1.04 1.62 -4.22
N ILE A 123 0.86 1.71 -5.53
CA ILE A 123 -0.41 1.50 -6.22
C ILE A 123 -0.19 0.52 -7.38
N ALA A 124 -1.27 -0.12 -7.82
CA ALA A 124 -1.29 -0.89 -9.05
C ALA A 124 -2.62 -0.68 -9.77
N VAL A 125 -2.57 -0.58 -11.11
CA VAL A 125 -3.73 -0.38 -11.96
C VAL A 125 -3.60 -1.30 -13.18
N ILE A 126 -4.59 -2.16 -13.39
CA ILE A 126 -4.76 -3.00 -14.59
C ILE A 126 -5.98 -2.47 -15.33
N LYS A 127 -5.83 -2.16 -16.62
CA LYS A 127 -6.86 -1.58 -17.48
C LYS A 127 -7.18 -2.54 -18.61
N ASP A 128 -8.39 -2.42 -19.16
CA ASP A 128 -8.81 -3.04 -20.42
C ASP A 128 -8.68 -4.57 -20.48
N SER A 129 -8.65 -5.24 -19.32
CA SER A 129 -8.60 -6.70 -19.22
C SER A 129 -9.42 -7.21 -18.05
N PRO A 130 -10.01 -8.42 -18.13
CA PRO A 130 -10.56 -9.09 -16.95
C PRO A 130 -9.49 -9.26 -15.86
N VAL A 131 -9.88 -9.05 -14.60
CA VAL A 131 -8.95 -9.05 -13.46
C VAL A 131 -9.41 -10.01 -12.36
N GLY A 132 -8.51 -10.91 -11.96
CA GLY A 132 -8.62 -11.68 -10.72
C GLY A 132 -8.09 -10.86 -9.54
N ILE A 133 -8.75 -10.95 -8.38
CA ILE A 133 -8.37 -10.23 -7.16
C ILE A 133 -8.44 -11.14 -5.94
N TYR A 134 -7.43 -11.05 -5.08
CA TYR A 134 -7.46 -11.67 -3.76
C TYR A 134 -6.81 -10.77 -2.71
N LEU A 135 -7.48 -10.63 -1.57
CA LEU A 135 -7.03 -9.86 -0.42
C LEU A 135 -6.97 -10.80 0.79
N HIS A 136 -5.77 -11.01 1.34
CA HIS A 136 -5.54 -11.89 2.47
C HIS A 136 -5.32 -11.10 3.76
N ARG A 137 -6.03 -11.53 4.81
CA ARG A 137 -5.85 -11.05 6.17
C ARG A 137 -4.95 -12.02 6.91
N THR A 138 -3.81 -11.53 7.37
CA THR A 138 -2.85 -12.28 8.20
C THR A 138 -3.40 -12.56 9.60
N SER A 139 -4.36 -11.75 10.06
CA SER A 139 -5.09 -11.90 11.32
C SER A 139 -6.55 -11.45 11.13
N PRO A 140 -7.54 -12.10 11.79
CA PRO A 140 -8.94 -11.69 11.74
C PRO A 140 -9.20 -10.23 12.13
N ASP A 141 -8.39 -9.69 13.05
CA ASP A 141 -8.53 -8.35 13.63
C ASP A 141 -7.87 -7.24 12.80
N LEU A 142 -7.19 -7.61 11.71
CA LEU A 142 -6.47 -6.67 10.85
C LEU A 142 -7.17 -6.51 9.49
N PRO A 143 -7.04 -5.34 8.85
CA PRO A 143 -7.36 -5.22 7.44
C PRO A 143 -6.46 -6.15 6.61
N PRO A 144 -6.80 -6.42 5.34
CA PRO A 144 -5.93 -7.19 4.46
C PRO A 144 -4.53 -6.55 4.42
N GLN A 145 -3.49 -7.38 4.52
CA GLN A 145 -2.09 -6.93 4.46
C GLN A 145 -1.37 -7.46 3.24
N VAL A 146 -1.99 -8.40 2.52
CA VAL A 146 -1.50 -8.95 1.27
C VAL A 146 -2.61 -8.83 0.24
N GLY A 147 -2.29 -8.28 -0.92
CA GLY A 147 -3.21 -8.19 -2.04
C GLY A 147 -2.55 -8.60 -3.34
N VAL A 148 -3.32 -9.26 -4.19
CA VAL A 148 -2.91 -9.66 -5.53
C VAL A 148 -3.97 -9.22 -6.54
N LEU A 149 -3.51 -8.62 -7.63
CA LEU A 149 -4.26 -8.46 -8.88
C LEU A 149 -3.64 -9.36 -9.95
N VAL A 150 -4.48 -10.00 -10.76
CA VAL A 150 -4.08 -10.88 -11.85
C VAL A 150 -4.78 -10.45 -13.12
N GLU A 151 -4.04 -10.04 -14.13
CA GLU A 151 -4.57 -9.80 -15.47
C GLU A 151 -4.91 -11.15 -16.14
N LEU A 152 -6.11 -11.27 -16.70
CA LEU A 152 -6.59 -12.51 -17.32
C LEU A 152 -6.90 -12.28 -18.80
N VAL A 153 -6.52 -13.23 -19.65
CA VAL A 153 -6.79 -13.18 -21.10
C VAL A 153 -8.29 -13.29 -21.43
N LYS A 154 -9.09 -13.87 -20.53
CA LYS A 154 -10.53 -14.03 -20.68
C LYS A 154 -11.22 -13.89 -19.34
N ASP A 155 -12.50 -13.57 -19.37
CA ASP A 155 -13.32 -13.50 -18.17
C ASP A 155 -13.50 -14.90 -17.56
N ALA A 156 -12.78 -15.13 -16.45
CA ALA A 156 -12.72 -16.39 -15.74
C ALA A 156 -12.52 -16.13 -14.25
N ALA A 157 -13.49 -15.42 -13.63
CA ALA A 157 -13.40 -14.89 -12.27
C ALA A 157 -12.91 -15.91 -11.21
N GLU A 158 -13.47 -17.13 -11.20
CA GLU A 158 -13.05 -18.18 -10.25
C GLU A 158 -11.58 -18.57 -10.43
N VAL A 159 -11.16 -18.81 -11.68
CA VAL A 159 -9.76 -19.16 -12.00
C VAL A 159 -8.83 -18.01 -11.65
N GLY A 160 -9.22 -16.76 -11.93
CA GLY A 160 -8.43 -15.59 -11.58
C GLY A 160 -8.26 -15.42 -10.07
N LYS A 161 -9.30 -15.71 -9.30
CA LYS A 161 -9.23 -15.72 -7.83
C LYS A 161 -8.33 -16.83 -7.31
N ASP A 162 -8.43 -18.04 -7.84
CA ASP A 162 -7.57 -19.17 -7.44
C ASP A 162 -6.08 -18.90 -7.73
N ILE A 163 -5.79 -18.31 -8.91
CA ILE A 163 -4.44 -17.87 -9.25
C ILE A 163 -3.97 -16.77 -8.29
N ALA A 164 -4.81 -15.78 -8.00
CA ALA A 164 -4.47 -14.70 -7.06
C ALA A 164 -4.19 -15.24 -5.65
N GLN A 165 -4.92 -16.27 -5.20
CA GLN A 165 -4.65 -16.98 -3.94
C GLN A 165 -3.31 -17.71 -3.95
N HIS A 166 -3.00 -18.43 -5.04
CA HIS A 166 -1.71 -19.09 -5.20
C HIS A 166 -0.55 -18.08 -5.14
N ILE A 167 -0.67 -16.96 -5.86
CA ILE A 167 0.35 -15.90 -5.86
C ILE A 167 0.53 -15.32 -4.45
N ALA A 168 -0.57 -15.08 -3.72
CA ALA A 168 -0.49 -14.57 -2.35
C ALA A 168 0.23 -15.53 -1.39
N ALA A 169 0.14 -16.84 -1.61
CA ALA A 169 0.76 -17.86 -0.76
C ALA A 169 2.22 -18.14 -1.13
N PHE A 170 2.55 -18.21 -2.42
CA PHE A 170 3.86 -18.67 -2.91
C PHE A 170 4.77 -17.53 -3.40
N ALA A 171 4.24 -16.33 -3.59
CA ALA A 171 4.96 -15.14 -4.07
C ALA A 171 5.88 -15.41 -5.28
N PRO A 172 5.38 -16.02 -6.38
CA PRO A 172 6.17 -16.21 -7.59
C PRO A 172 6.62 -14.87 -8.16
N GLN A 173 7.86 -14.81 -8.66
CA GLN A 173 8.43 -13.60 -9.22
C GLN A 173 8.21 -13.45 -10.73
N PHE A 174 7.90 -14.56 -11.41
CA PHE A 174 7.75 -14.62 -12.87
C PHE A 174 6.49 -15.41 -13.23
N VAL A 175 5.87 -15.05 -14.35
CA VAL A 175 4.68 -15.75 -14.86
C VAL A 175 5.09 -17.03 -15.58
N ASN A 176 6.09 -16.93 -16.47
CA ASN A 176 6.62 -18.06 -17.21
C ASN A 176 8.10 -18.31 -16.86
N ARG A 177 8.57 -19.51 -17.17
CA ARG A 177 9.97 -19.90 -16.95
C ARG A 177 10.92 -19.10 -17.82
N GLU A 178 10.48 -18.76 -19.02
CA GLU A 178 11.23 -18.04 -20.04
C GLU A 178 11.44 -16.56 -19.65
N ASP A 179 10.65 -16.03 -18.72
CA ASP A 179 10.76 -14.66 -18.21
C ASP A 179 11.89 -14.51 -17.18
N VAL A 180 12.48 -15.62 -16.72
CA VAL A 180 13.57 -15.62 -15.74
C VAL A 180 14.87 -15.14 -16.42
N PRO A 181 15.51 -14.05 -15.92
CA PRO A 181 16.74 -13.53 -16.50
C PRO A 181 17.87 -14.56 -16.56
N ALA A 182 18.57 -14.63 -17.69
CA ALA A 182 19.62 -15.62 -17.92
C ALA A 182 20.79 -15.50 -16.92
N ASP A 183 21.15 -14.27 -16.56
CA ASP A 183 22.17 -13.95 -15.54
C ASP A 183 21.78 -14.46 -14.15
N LEU A 184 20.50 -14.35 -13.78
CA LEU A 184 19.99 -14.95 -12.54
C LEU A 184 20.13 -16.48 -12.58
N ILE A 185 19.74 -17.12 -13.69
CA ILE A 185 19.87 -18.58 -13.87
C ILE A 185 21.32 -19.02 -13.76
N GLU A 186 22.24 -18.31 -14.43
CA GLU A 186 23.67 -18.62 -14.42
C GLU A 186 24.28 -18.44 -13.03
N ASN A 187 23.93 -17.37 -12.31
CA ASN A 187 24.41 -17.15 -10.95
C ASN A 187 23.91 -18.24 -9.99
N GLU A 188 22.63 -18.57 -10.02
CA GLU A 188 22.07 -19.63 -9.17
C GLU A 188 22.66 -21.00 -9.51
N ARG A 189 22.93 -21.28 -10.79
CA ARG A 189 23.63 -22.50 -11.22
C ARG A 189 25.04 -22.56 -10.64
N ARG A 190 25.82 -21.48 -10.72
CA ARG A 190 27.17 -21.40 -10.17
C ARG A 190 27.17 -21.67 -8.66
N ILE A 191 26.25 -21.04 -7.92
CA ILE A 191 26.11 -21.26 -6.46
C ILE A 191 25.79 -22.72 -6.16
N ALA A 192 24.86 -23.34 -6.90
CA ALA A 192 24.51 -24.74 -6.71
C ALA A 192 25.68 -25.69 -7.01
N GLU A 193 26.44 -25.44 -8.08
CA GLU A 193 27.64 -26.21 -8.44
C GLU A 193 28.75 -26.10 -7.39
N GLU A 194 29.04 -24.89 -6.91
CA GLU A 194 30.02 -24.65 -5.83
C GLU A 194 29.61 -25.38 -4.55
N THR A 195 28.33 -25.30 -4.17
CA THR A 195 27.79 -25.99 -2.99
C THR A 195 27.93 -27.51 -3.12
N ALA A 196 27.59 -28.09 -4.27
CA ALA A 196 27.72 -29.52 -4.50
C ALA A 196 29.17 -30.00 -4.43
N ARG A 197 30.11 -29.20 -4.95
CA ARG A 197 31.55 -29.48 -4.89
C ARG A 197 32.07 -29.45 -3.46
N GLU A 198 31.64 -28.48 -2.65
CA GLU A 198 32.00 -28.39 -1.22
C GLU A 198 31.44 -29.55 -0.39
N GLU A 199 30.25 -30.06 -0.73
CA GLU A 199 29.64 -31.24 -0.12
C GLU A 199 30.31 -32.58 -0.55
N GLY A 200 31.32 -32.53 -1.41
CA GLY A 200 32.06 -33.71 -1.86
C GLY A 200 31.29 -34.60 -2.86
N LYS A 201 30.26 -34.06 -3.52
CA LYS A 201 29.53 -34.79 -4.56
C LYS A 201 30.39 -34.92 -5.84
N PRO A 202 30.27 -36.03 -6.59
CA PRO A 202 31.01 -36.20 -7.85
C PRO A 202 30.63 -35.11 -8.87
N GLU A 203 31.57 -34.66 -9.70
CA GLU A 203 31.36 -33.58 -10.70
C GLU A 203 30.29 -33.86 -11.78
N ALA A 204 29.71 -35.07 -11.82
CA ALA A 204 28.68 -35.48 -12.77
C ALA A 204 27.30 -35.74 -12.12
N ALA A 205 27.11 -35.38 -10.85
CA ALA A 205 25.87 -35.57 -10.09
C ALA A 205 24.94 -34.35 -10.14
#